data_AF-F8MIR8-F1
#
_entry.id   AF-F8MIR8-F1
#
_cell.length_a   1.000
_cell.length_b   1.000
_cell.length_c   1.000
_cell.angle_alpha   90.00
_cell.angle_beta   90.00
_cell.angle_gamma   90.00
#
_symmetry.space_group_name_H-M   'P 1'
#
loop_
_entity.id
_entity.type
_entity.pdbx_description
1 polymer ?
#
loop_
_entity_poly.entity_id
_entity_poly.type
_entity_poly.pdbx_seq_one_letter_code
_entity_poly.pdbx_strand_id
1 'polypeptide(L)'
;MDAIIELSDVDKALDLSRIRYQLIRLEDTIIFHLIERVQFPLNKNIYIPGAVPLPDTDLSLMDWYLWQQERLQSLMRRYESPDEYPFFPDAVQKPILESIDYPQILHPNNVNVNDQIKEFYTQKFLPSVCPDFGREDRGVNKEN
;
A
#
# COMPACT_ATOMS: atom_id res chain seq x y z
N MET A 1 10.50 -6.97 -14.87
CA MET A 1 9.17 -7.36 -14.36
C MET A 1 8.19 -6.56 -15.20
N ASP A 2 7.70 -7.13 -16.29
CA ASP A 2 6.97 -6.39 -17.32
C ASP A 2 5.60 -5.95 -16.78
N ALA A 3 5.44 -4.66 -16.53
CA ALA A 3 4.12 -4.08 -16.36
C ALA A 3 3.43 -4.14 -17.73
N ILE A 4 2.47 -5.07 -17.89
CA ILE A 4 1.74 -5.30 -19.15
C ILE A 4 0.87 -4.08 -19.57
N ILE A 5 0.69 -3.10 -18.68
CA ILE A 5 0.30 -1.75 -19.09
C ILE A 5 1.59 -0.99 -19.39
N GLU A 6 1.96 -0.94 -20.67
CA GLU A 6 2.82 0.14 -21.14
C GLU A 6 2.01 1.43 -21.01
N LEU A 7 2.08 2.06 -19.84
CA LEU A 7 1.48 3.37 -19.59
C LEU A 7 2.07 4.46 -20.50
N SER A 8 3.12 4.14 -21.26
CA SER A 8 3.70 4.96 -22.33
C SER A 8 2.89 4.93 -23.65
N ASP A 9 1.91 4.03 -23.81
CA ASP A 9 1.13 3.85 -25.04
C ASP A 9 -0.37 3.89 -24.73
N VAL A 10 -1.05 4.95 -25.19
CA VAL A 10 -2.46 5.24 -24.88
C VAL A 10 -3.40 4.16 -25.39
N ASP A 11 -3.19 3.65 -26.61
CA ASP A 11 -4.06 2.64 -27.23
C ASP A 11 -3.98 1.31 -26.47
N LYS A 12 -2.78 0.98 -25.98
CA LYS A 12 -2.57 -0.19 -25.13
C LYS A 12 -3.10 0.00 -23.71
N ALA A 13 -3.01 1.21 -23.17
CA ALA A 13 -3.48 1.50 -21.81
C ALA A 13 -5.01 1.46 -21.70
N LEU A 14 -5.73 1.84 -22.76
CA LEU A 14 -7.20 1.85 -22.81
C LEU A 14 -7.83 0.58 -23.40
N ASP A 15 -7.03 -0.42 -23.77
CA ASP A 15 -7.53 -1.73 -24.22
C ASP A 15 -8.19 -2.49 -23.06
N LEU A 16 -9.50 -2.69 -23.15
CA LEU A 16 -10.31 -3.39 -22.15
C LEU A 16 -9.85 -4.84 -21.91
N SER A 17 -9.29 -5.51 -22.92
CA SER A 17 -8.76 -6.87 -22.77
C SER A 17 -7.54 -6.88 -21.86
N ARG A 18 -6.67 -5.87 -21.98
CA ARG A 18 -5.50 -5.68 -21.13
C ARG A 18 -5.90 -5.26 -19.72
N ILE A 19 -6.83 -4.31 -19.58
CA ILE A 19 -7.36 -3.89 -18.28
C ILE A 19 -7.93 -5.09 -17.54
N ARG A 20 -8.76 -5.92 -18.19
CA ARG A 20 -9.31 -7.14 -17.59
C ARG A 20 -8.21 -8.08 -17.10
N TYR A 21 -7.19 -8.33 -17.94
CA TYR A 21 -6.08 -9.20 -17.57
C TYR A 21 -5.31 -8.67 -16.35
N GLN A 22 -5.12 -7.35 -16.26
CA GLN A 22 -4.43 -6.73 -15.14
C GLN A 22 -5.23 -6.79 -13.85
N LEU A 23 -6.55 -6.58 -13.92
CA LEU A 23 -7.41 -6.73 -12.76
C LEU A 23 -7.36 -8.15 -12.18
N ILE A 24 -7.29 -9.18 -13.01
CA ILE A 24 -7.10 -10.57 -12.57
C ILE A 24 -5.77 -10.73 -11.83
N ARG A 25 -4.67 -10.16 -12.35
CA ARG A 25 -3.36 -10.23 -11.67
C ARG A 25 -3.33 -9.47 -10.35
N LEU A 26 -3.98 -8.31 -10.29
CA LEU A 26 -4.11 -7.54 -9.05
C LEU A 26 -4.95 -8.31 -8.02
N GLU A 27 -6.03 -8.96 -8.45
CA GLU A 27 -6.84 -9.84 -7.61
C GLU A 27 -5.99 -10.97 -7.01
N ASP A 28 -5.25 -11.72 -7.84
CA ASP A 28 -4.37 -12.80 -7.37
C ASP A 28 -3.31 -12.29 -6.39
N THR A 29 -2.74 -11.12 -6.68
CA THR A 29 -1.75 -10.46 -5.82
C THR A 29 -2.36 -10.10 -4.46
N ILE A 30 -3.56 -9.52 -4.45
CA ILE A 30 -4.27 -9.16 -3.21
C ILE A 30 -4.56 -10.43 -2.41
N ILE A 31 -5.15 -11.46 -3.03
CA ILE A 31 -5.49 -12.73 -2.36
C ILE A 31 -4.24 -13.34 -1.72
N PHE A 32 -3.12 -13.40 -2.44
CA PHE A 32 -1.87 -13.93 -1.92
C PHE A 32 -1.40 -13.18 -0.67
N HIS A 33 -1.31 -11.85 -0.72
CA HIS A 33 -0.85 -11.05 0.43
C HIS A 33 -1.82 -11.12 1.62
N LEU A 34 -3.12 -11.25 1.35
CA LEU A 34 -4.11 -11.44 2.42
C LEU A 34 -3.96 -12.79 3.09
N ILE A 35 -3.73 -13.88 2.34
CA ILE A 35 -3.45 -15.22 2.89
C ILE A 35 -2.20 -15.16 3.77
N GLU A 36 -1.13 -14.50 3.33
CA GLU A 36 0.09 -14.33 4.13
C GLU A 36 -0.18 -13.53 5.41
N ARG A 37 -0.96 -12.45 5.34
CA ARG A 37 -1.27 -11.64 6.53
C ARG A 37 -2.11 -12.41 7.55
N VAL A 38 -3.12 -13.17 7.14
CA VAL A 38 -4.05 -13.83 8.08
C VAL A 38 -3.46 -15.08 8.76
N GLN A 39 -2.23 -15.46 8.44
CA GLN A 39 -1.49 -16.46 9.22
C GLN A 39 -1.09 -15.95 10.61
N PHE A 40 -1.08 -14.63 10.81
CA PHE A 40 -0.71 -13.98 12.05
C PHE A 40 -1.95 -13.47 12.82
N PRO A 41 -1.89 -13.35 14.15
CA PRO A 41 -2.95 -12.69 14.92
C PRO A 41 -3.12 -11.24 14.47
N LEU A 42 -4.15 -10.58 15.01
CA LEU A 42 -4.38 -9.17 14.71
C LEU A 42 -3.17 -8.30 15.10
N ASN A 43 -2.49 -8.59 16.21
CA ASN A 43 -1.36 -7.79 16.74
C ASN A 43 -1.74 -6.32 16.88
N LYS A 44 -2.81 -6.06 17.65
CA LYS A 44 -3.53 -4.78 17.70
C LYS A 44 -2.60 -3.58 17.93
N ASN A 45 -1.57 -3.75 18.76
CA ASN A 45 -0.64 -2.67 19.10
C ASN A 45 0.08 -2.07 17.89
N ILE A 46 0.28 -2.81 16.79
CA ILE A 46 1.00 -2.30 15.61
C ILE A 46 0.22 -1.23 14.84
N TYR A 47 -1.10 -1.13 15.07
CA TYR A 47 -1.98 -0.15 14.43
C TYR A 47 -2.33 1.04 15.33
N ILE A 48 -1.90 1.03 16.59
CA ILE A 48 -2.22 2.09 17.55
C ILE A 48 -1.02 3.05 17.62
N PRO A 49 -1.22 4.36 17.34
CA PRO A 49 -0.20 5.39 17.54
C PRO A 49 0.42 5.35 18.95
N GLY A 50 1.74 5.35 19.04
CA GLY A 50 2.49 5.34 20.31
C GLY A 50 2.43 4.04 21.12
N ALA A 51 1.69 3.01 20.70
CA ALA A 51 1.65 1.72 21.40
C ALA A 51 2.96 0.92 21.25
N VAL A 52 3.65 1.12 20.12
CA VAL A 52 5.03 0.65 19.91
C VAL A 52 5.96 1.86 20.06
N PRO A 53 6.95 1.83 20.96
CA PRO A 53 7.88 2.96 21.13
C PRO A 53 8.80 3.06 19.90
N LEU A 54 8.62 4.12 19.12
CA LEU A 54 9.43 4.44 17.95
C LEU A 54 10.25 5.71 18.18
N PRO A 55 11.47 5.82 17.64
CA PRO A 55 12.25 7.05 17.74
C PRO A 55 11.57 8.22 17.01
N ASP A 56 11.50 9.38 17.69
CA ASP A 56 11.12 10.68 17.11
C ASP A 56 9.74 10.73 16.41
N THR A 57 8.83 9.84 16.77
CA THR A 57 7.48 9.79 16.17
C THR A 57 6.46 9.11 17.06
N ASP A 58 5.20 9.56 16.97
CA ASP A 58 4.05 8.94 17.63
C ASP A 58 3.23 8.06 16.66
N LEU A 59 3.71 7.83 15.44
CA LEU A 59 3.03 6.99 14.46
C LEU A 59 2.84 5.55 14.99
N SER A 60 1.80 4.87 14.48
CA SER A 60 1.70 3.42 14.67
C SER A 60 2.85 2.71 13.95
N LEU A 61 3.21 1.49 14.36
CA LEU A 61 4.26 0.72 13.68
C LEU A 61 3.93 0.49 12.19
N MET A 62 2.67 0.21 11.88
CA MET A 62 2.20 0.07 10.50
C MET A 62 2.37 1.37 9.71
N ASP A 63 1.92 2.50 10.27
CA ASP A 63 2.01 3.80 9.58
C ASP A 63 3.47 4.23 9.39
N TRP A 64 4.32 4.06 10.42
CA TRP A 64 5.75 4.34 10.31
C TRP A 64 6.42 3.48 9.24
N TYR A 65 6.13 2.18 9.21
CA TYR A 65 6.69 1.26 8.23
C TYR A 65 6.30 1.65 6.80
N LEU A 66 5.01 1.91 6.56
CA LEU A 66 4.52 2.39 5.28
C LEU A 66 5.19 3.71 4.91
N TRP A 67 5.21 4.70 5.80
CA TRP A 67 5.83 6.01 5.58
C TRP A 67 7.29 5.88 5.13
N GLN A 68 8.09 5.01 5.77
CA GLN A 68 9.49 4.77 5.37
C GLN A 68 9.59 4.10 4.01
N GLN A 69 8.71 3.14 3.70
CA GLN A 69 8.66 2.52 2.39
C GLN A 69 8.32 3.52 1.29
N GLU A 70 7.31 4.36 1.50
CA GLU A 70 6.91 5.37 0.52
C GLU A 70 8.02 6.39 0.29
N ARG A 71 8.68 6.83 1.37
CA ARG A 71 9.86 7.67 1.29
C ARG A 71 10.94 7.03 0.39
N LEU A 72 11.28 5.76 0.62
CA LEU A 72 12.26 5.05 -0.19
C LEU A 72 11.81 4.87 -1.65
N GLN A 73 10.55 4.49 -1.87
CA GLN A 73 9.99 4.22 -3.19
C GLN A 73 9.84 5.49 -4.04
N SER A 74 9.59 6.63 -3.41
CA SER A 74 9.54 7.94 -4.07
C SER A 74 10.88 8.31 -4.72
N LEU A 75 12.01 7.95 -4.11
CA LEU A 75 13.34 8.18 -4.68
C LEU A 75 13.50 7.47 -6.03
N MET A 76 12.82 6.34 -6.23
CA MET A 76 12.84 5.53 -7.45
C MET A 76 11.72 5.90 -8.46
N ARG A 77 11.08 7.07 -8.31
CA ARG A 77 9.99 7.59 -9.17
C ARG A 77 8.67 6.82 -9.09
N ARG A 78 8.44 5.99 -8.06
CA ARG A 78 7.19 5.20 -7.96
C ARG A 78 5.93 6.07 -8.11
N TYR A 79 5.88 7.18 -7.39
CA TYR A 79 4.72 8.08 -7.37
C TYR A 79 4.71 9.14 -8.48
N GLU A 80 5.62 9.03 -9.47
CA GLU A 80 5.44 9.74 -10.75
C GLU A 80 4.51 8.95 -11.70
N SER A 81 4.30 7.65 -11.44
CA SER A 81 3.40 6.80 -12.23
C SER A 81 1.93 7.16 -11.98
N PRO A 82 1.07 7.24 -13.03
CA PRO A 82 -0.33 7.66 -12.88
C PRO A 82 -1.24 6.65 -12.15
N ASP A 83 -0.76 5.44 -11.90
CA ASP A 83 -1.46 4.36 -11.21
C ASP A 83 -0.98 4.13 -9.75
N GLU A 84 0.00 4.89 -9.28
CA GLU A 84 0.59 4.75 -7.94
C GLU A 84 0.22 5.92 -7.04
N TYR A 85 -0.40 5.63 -5.90
CA TYR A 85 -0.94 6.63 -4.96
C TYR A 85 -0.31 6.45 -3.58
N PRO A 86 0.35 7.48 -3.00
CA PRO A 86 0.91 7.38 -1.66
C PRO A 86 -0.20 7.39 -0.60
N PHE A 87 -0.02 6.63 0.48
CA PHE A 87 -0.80 6.72 1.71
C PHE A 87 -0.39 7.94 2.55
N PHE A 88 0.88 8.35 2.47
CA PHE A 88 1.49 9.45 3.20
C PHE A 88 2.15 10.41 2.21
N PRO A 89 1.39 11.35 1.61
CA PRO A 89 1.94 12.31 0.66
C PRO A 89 3.09 13.16 1.21
N ASP A 90 3.14 13.36 2.52
CA ASP A 90 4.21 14.05 3.25
C ASP A 90 5.53 13.26 3.32
N ALA A 91 5.48 11.94 3.12
CA ALA A 91 6.66 11.07 3.05
C ALA A 91 7.39 11.17 1.71
N VAL A 92 6.67 11.57 0.65
CA VAL A 92 7.15 11.53 -0.74
C VAL A 92 8.27 12.53 -0.95
N GLN A 93 9.38 12.05 -1.50
CA GLN A 93 10.57 12.84 -1.79
C GLN A 93 10.73 13.07 -3.29
N LYS A 94 11.57 14.05 -3.64
CA LYS A 94 11.98 14.26 -5.04
C LYS A 94 12.77 13.02 -5.52
N PRO A 95 12.41 12.44 -6.68
CA PRO A 95 13.14 11.31 -7.22
C PRO A 95 14.60 11.62 -7.55
N ILE A 96 15.48 10.62 -7.43
CA ILE A 96 16.91 10.72 -7.80
C ILE A 96 17.17 10.31 -9.26
N LEU A 97 16.20 9.67 -9.88
CA LEU A 97 16.25 9.24 -11.28
C LEU A 97 15.61 10.33 -12.17
N GLU A 98 16.01 10.40 -13.43
CA GLU A 98 15.43 11.32 -14.43
C GLU A 98 13.93 11.04 -14.61
N SER A 99 13.06 12.04 -14.72
CA SER A 99 11.62 11.78 -14.82
C SER A 99 11.23 11.03 -16.09
N ILE A 100 10.11 10.31 -16.04
CA ILE A 100 9.50 9.63 -17.20
C ILE A 100 8.29 10.45 -17.64
N ASP A 101 8.22 10.80 -18.92
CA ASP A 101 7.07 11.49 -19.51
C ASP A 101 5.94 10.47 -19.78
N TYR A 102 5.04 10.32 -18.81
CA TYR A 102 3.83 9.53 -19.00
C TYR A 102 2.80 10.30 -19.84
N PRO A 103 2.22 9.69 -20.89
CA PRO A 103 1.12 10.29 -21.63
C PRO A 103 -0.09 10.51 -20.73
N GLN A 104 -0.81 11.61 -20.97
CA GLN A 104 -2.06 11.92 -20.30
C GLN A 104 -3.18 11.00 -20.82
N ILE A 105 -3.31 9.81 -20.23
CA ILE A 105 -4.32 8.80 -20.60
C ILE A 105 -5.66 9.09 -19.89
N LEU A 106 -5.60 9.37 -18.59
CA LEU A 106 -6.78 9.62 -17.77
C LEU A 106 -7.17 11.09 -17.81
N HIS A 107 -8.47 11.36 -17.63
CA HIS A 107 -8.92 12.73 -17.40
C HIS A 107 -8.31 13.28 -16.09
N PRO A 108 -7.86 14.56 -16.06
CA PRO A 108 -7.36 15.19 -14.84
C PRO A 108 -8.32 14.99 -13.66
N ASN A 109 -7.81 14.50 -12.55
CA ASN A 109 -8.60 14.19 -11.36
C ASN A 109 -7.73 14.25 -10.10
N ASN A 110 -8.38 14.21 -8.94
CA ASN A 110 -7.76 14.17 -7.62
C ASN A 110 -8.28 12.98 -6.82
N VAL A 111 -8.67 11.89 -7.50
CA VAL A 111 -9.29 10.73 -6.86
C VAL A 111 -8.20 9.93 -6.15
N ASN A 112 -8.20 9.98 -4.82
CA ASN A 112 -7.40 9.11 -3.98
C ASN A 112 -8.27 8.68 -2.78
N VAL A 113 -8.42 7.38 -2.59
CA VAL A 113 -9.25 6.78 -1.53
C VAL A 113 -8.41 5.97 -0.53
N ASN A 114 -7.10 6.17 -0.49
CA ASN A 114 -6.17 5.45 0.37
C ASN A 114 -6.55 5.51 1.86
N ASP A 115 -7.04 6.65 2.34
CA ASP A 115 -7.53 6.79 3.72
C ASP A 115 -8.68 5.82 4.02
N GLN A 116 -9.64 5.70 3.09
CA GLN A 116 -10.77 4.79 3.22
C GLN A 116 -10.31 3.32 3.13
N ILE A 117 -9.34 3.02 2.27
CA ILE A 117 -8.74 1.69 2.16
C ILE A 117 -8.05 1.32 3.47
N LYS A 118 -7.22 2.21 4.03
CA LYS A 118 -6.48 1.98 5.28
C LYS A 118 -7.44 1.79 6.46
N GLU A 119 -8.46 2.63 6.56
CA GLU A 119 -9.50 2.52 7.58
C GLU A 119 -10.26 1.19 7.46
N PHE A 120 -10.72 0.83 6.26
CA PHE A 120 -11.40 -0.43 6.03
C PHE A 120 -10.52 -1.64 6.38
N TYR A 121 -9.27 -1.64 5.91
CA TYR A 121 -8.32 -2.71 6.13
C TYR A 121 -8.06 -2.95 7.62
N THR A 122 -7.75 -1.89 8.36
CA THR A 122 -7.36 -1.97 9.78
C THR A 122 -8.55 -2.15 10.73
N GLN A 123 -9.68 -1.50 10.47
CA GLN A 123 -10.79 -1.45 11.42
C GLN A 123 -11.90 -2.46 11.14
N LYS A 124 -12.04 -2.93 9.90
CA LYS A 124 -13.14 -3.84 9.50
C LYS A 124 -12.63 -5.18 9.01
N PHE A 125 -11.72 -5.17 8.03
CA PHE A 125 -11.25 -6.40 7.41
C PHE A 125 -10.41 -7.24 8.38
N LEU A 126 -9.28 -6.71 8.87
CA LEU A 126 -8.35 -7.46 9.71
C LEU A 126 -8.99 -8.05 10.98
N PRO A 127 -9.81 -7.31 11.76
CA PRO A 127 -10.49 -7.87 12.93
C PRO A 127 -11.45 -9.03 12.59
N SER A 128 -11.95 -9.09 11.35
CA SER A 128 -12.90 -10.11 10.91
C SER A 128 -12.22 -11.38 10.38
N VAL A 129 -10.99 -11.28 9.90
CA VAL A 129 -10.29 -12.41 9.23
C VAL A 129 -9.08 -12.93 10.00
N CYS A 130 -8.49 -12.14 10.90
CA CYS A 130 -7.35 -12.61 11.68
C CYS A 130 -7.79 -13.68 12.68
N PRO A 131 -7.05 -14.80 12.80
CA PRO A 131 -7.37 -15.86 13.74
C PRO A 131 -7.29 -15.37 15.20
N ASP A 132 -8.28 -15.77 15.99
CA ASP A 132 -8.23 -15.66 17.45
C ASP A 132 -7.55 -16.90 18.02
N PHE A 133 -6.35 -16.71 18.59
CA PHE A 133 -5.59 -17.78 19.23
C PHE A 133 -5.93 -17.97 20.72
N GLY A 134 -7.00 -17.33 21.22
CA GLY A 134 -7.43 -17.41 22.61
C GLY A 134 -6.43 -16.80 23.59
N ARG A 135 -5.59 -15.86 23.11
CA ARG A 135 -4.56 -15.19 23.89
C ARG A 135 -4.53 -13.70 23.54
N GLU A 136 -4.29 -12.87 24.53
CA GLU A 136 -4.10 -11.43 24.32
C GLU A 136 -2.77 -11.14 23.60
N ASP A 137 -2.69 -9.94 23.01
CA ASP A 137 -1.48 -9.38 22.41
C ASP A 137 -0.32 -9.48 23.42
N ARG A 138 0.74 -10.21 23.05
CA ARG A 138 1.85 -10.50 23.97
C ARG A 138 2.76 -9.29 24.20
N GLY A 139 2.49 -8.19 23.50
CA GLY A 139 3.27 -6.96 23.54
C GLY A 139 4.51 -7.01 22.66
N VAL A 140 5.09 -5.84 22.45
CA VAL A 140 6.21 -5.57 21.52
C VAL A 140 7.43 -6.49 21.73
N ASN A 141 7.66 -6.95 22.96
CA ASN A 141 8.83 -7.78 23.29
C ASN A 141 8.62 -9.29 23.07
N LYS A 142 7.41 -9.73 22.65
CA LYS A 142 7.02 -11.14 22.59
C LYS A 142 6.18 -11.52 21.36
N GLU A 143 5.84 -10.55 20.52
CA GLU A 143 5.25 -10.71 19.18
C GLU A 143 6.38 -10.52 18.15
N ASN A 144 6.42 -11.35 17.10
CA ASN A 144 7.37 -11.21 15.99
C ASN A 144 6.83 -10.23 14.94
#